data_AF-A0A973AWZ8-F1
#
_entry.id   AF-A0A973AWZ8-F1
#
_cell.length_a   1.000
_cell.length_b   1.000
_cell.length_c   1.000
_cell.angle_alpha   90.00
_cell.angle_beta   90.00
_cell.angle_gamma   90.00
#
_symmetry.space_group_name_H-M   'P 1'
#
loop_
_entity.id
_entity.type
_entity.pdbx_description
1 polymer ?
#
loop_
_entity_poly.entity_id
_entity_poly.type
_entity_poly.pdbx_seq_one_letter_code
_entity_poly.pdbx_strand_id
1 'polypeptide(L)'
;VLMGAWGHGFPYGIMSHLDWVSNTGYQYLHFHYNPAHMIAVTLFFTTTLALALHGALVLSSTNPSNGAIKTPEHEDTFFRDIIGYSVGTLGIHRLGLFLALAAVFWSAVCIIISGPFWTRGWPEWWTWWLNMPIWH
;
A
#
# COMPACT_ATOMS: atom_id res chain seq x y z
N VAL A 1 -21.88 11.72 -0.92
CA VAL A 1 -22.24 12.64 0.18
C VAL A 1 -21.38 13.91 0.14
N LEU A 2 -20.06 13.85 0.36
CA LEU A 2 -19.20 15.06 0.37
C LEU A 2 -19.22 15.88 -0.94
N MET A 3 -19.42 15.22 -2.09
CA MET A 3 -19.57 15.89 -3.39
C MET A 3 -21.03 16.14 -3.79
N GLY A 4 -22.00 16.03 -2.86
CA GLY A 4 -23.39 16.44 -3.09
C GLY A 4 -24.25 15.58 -4.02
N ALA A 5 -23.68 14.61 -4.76
CA ALA A 5 -24.44 13.76 -5.67
C ALA A 5 -24.06 12.27 -5.58
N TRP A 6 -25.04 11.39 -5.83
CA TRP A 6 -24.83 9.94 -5.93
C TRP A 6 -24.12 9.52 -7.22
N GLY A 7 -24.23 10.34 -8.28
CA GLY A 7 -23.61 10.09 -9.59
C GLY A 7 -22.07 10.07 -9.59
N HIS A 8 -21.43 10.43 -8.47
CA HIS A 8 -19.99 10.25 -8.27
C HIS A 8 -19.60 8.82 -7.86
N GLY A 9 -20.56 7.98 -7.44
CA GLY A 9 -20.32 6.58 -7.12
C GLY A 9 -19.92 5.78 -8.36
N PHE A 10 -19.13 4.72 -8.17
CA PHE A 10 -18.72 3.83 -9.25
C PHE A 10 -19.86 2.91 -9.70
N PRO A 11 -19.95 2.55 -11.00
CA PRO A 11 -20.95 1.62 -11.50
C PRO A 11 -20.61 0.16 -11.14
N TYR A 12 -21.63 -0.68 -10.96
CA TYR A 12 -21.45 -2.10 -10.68
C TYR A 12 -21.31 -2.91 -11.97
N GLY A 13 -20.10 -2.99 -12.52
CA GLY A 13 -19.78 -3.86 -13.66
C GLY A 13 -18.29 -4.08 -13.83
N ILE A 14 -17.90 -5.25 -14.37
CA ILE A 14 -16.49 -5.68 -14.46
C ILE A 14 -15.66 -4.67 -15.25
N MET A 15 -16.12 -4.23 -16.43
CA MET A 15 -15.37 -3.24 -17.22
C MET A 15 -15.76 -1.80 -16.87
N SER A 16 -17.03 -1.53 -16.61
CA SER A 16 -17.51 -0.16 -16.36
C SER A 16 -16.93 0.47 -15.08
N HIS A 17 -16.61 -0.32 -14.04
CA HIS A 17 -15.93 0.23 -12.87
C HIS A 17 -14.48 0.63 -13.18
N LEU A 18 -13.80 -0.05 -14.13
CA LEU A 18 -12.46 0.31 -14.57
C LEU A 18 -12.48 1.61 -15.38
N ASP A 19 -13.51 1.82 -16.21
CA ASP A 19 -13.75 3.09 -16.90
C ASP A 19 -13.96 4.23 -15.90
N TRP A 20 -14.72 3.98 -14.83
CA TRP A 20 -14.89 4.95 -13.73
C TRP A 20 -13.56 5.24 -13.02
N VAL A 21 -12.74 4.22 -12.72
CA VAL A 21 -11.42 4.39 -12.10
C VAL A 21 -10.53 5.27 -12.98
N SER A 22 -10.48 4.99 -14.29
CA SER A 22 -9.70 5.75 -15.26
C SER A 22 -10.13 7.22 -15.29
N ASN A 23 -11.43 7.48 -15.50
CA ASN A 23 -11.96 8.84 -15.58
C ASN A 23 -11.78 9.60 -14.26
N THR A 24 -12.02 8.97 -13.11
CA THR A 24 -11.79 9.58 -11.79
C THR A 24 -10.33 9.94 -11.57
N GLY A 25 -9.40 9.10 -12.02
CA GLY A 25 -7.96 9.39 -11.93
C GLY A 25 -7.54 10.58 -12.80
N TYR A 26 -7.99 10.60 -14.06
CA TYR A 26 -7.63 11.65 -15.02
C TYR A 26 -8.30 12.99 -14.78
N GLN A 27 -9.41 13.05 -14.03
CA GLN A 27 -10.00 14.30 -13.55
C GLN A 27 -9.01 15.16 -12.75
N TYR A 28 -8.00 14.53 -12.12
CA TYR A 28 -6.94 15.20 -11.37
C TYR A 28 -5.58 15.13 -12.07
N LEU A 29 -5.59 15.06 -13.41
CA LEU A 29 -4.44 14.89 -14.30
C LEU A 29 -3.70 13.56 -14.08
N HIS A 30 -2.83 13.49 -13.08
CA HIS A 30 -2.03 12.31 -12.78
C HIS A 30 -2.23 11.88 -11.34
N PHE A 31 -3.13 10.93 -11.12
CA PHE A 31 -3.47 10.41 -9.79
C PHE A 31 -2.28 9.74 -9.07
N HIS A 32 -1.23 9.35 -9.80
CA HIS A 32 0.03 8.88 -9.24
C HIS A 32 0.70 9.90 -8.29
N TYR A 33 0.45 11.19 -8.47
CA TYR A 33 1.01 12.25 -7.63
C TYR A 33 0.17 12.55 -6.38
N ASN A 34 -0.96 11.86 -6.18
CA ASN A 34 -1.71 11.97 -4.94
C ASN A 34 -0.87 11.36 -3.80
N PRO A 35 -0.46 12.15 -2.78
CA PRO A 35 0.45 11.67 -1.75
C PRO A 35 -0.14 10.50 -0.94
N ALA A 36 -1.45 10.50 -0.67
CA ALA A 36 -2.11 9.41 0.03
C ALA A 36 -2.21 8.15 -0.86
N HIS A 37 -2.38 8.32 -2.18
CA HIS A 37 -2.34 7.20 -3.12
C HIS A 37 -0.95 6.57 -3.20
N MET A 38 0.11 7.39 -3.21
CA MET A 38 1.50 6.89 -3.16
C MET A 38 1.73 6.02 -1.91
N ILE A 39 1.30 6.49 -0.73
CA ILE A 39 1.39 5.71 0.51
C ILE A 39 0.59 4.41 0.41
N ALA A 40 -0.64 4.46 -0.08
CA ALA A 40 -1.49 3.27 -0.25
C ALA A 40 -0.82 2.22 -1.16
N VAL A 41 -0.31 2.64 -2.32
CA VAL A 41 0.37 1.75 -3.28
C VAL A 41 1.64 1.16 -2.67
N THR A 42 2.47 1.95 -1.99
CA THR A 42 3.66 1.44 -1.29
C THR A 42 3.28 0.39 -0.25
N LEU A 43 2.21 0.60 0.51
CA LEU A 43 1.74 -0.37 1.51
C LEU A 43 1.15 -1.63 0.86
N PHE A 44 0.46 -1.53 -0.28
CA PHE A 44 0.03 -2.71 -1.04
C PHE A 44 1.23 -3.54 -1.51
N PHE A 45 2.24 -2.91 -2.11
CA PHE A 45 3.47 -3.61 -2.52
C PHE A 45 4.20 -4.21 -1.32
N THR A 46 4.27 -3.50 -0.20
CA THR A 46 4.91 -4.00 1.01
C THR A 46 4.14 -5.18 1.61
N THR A 47 2.80 -5.15 1.55
CA THR A 47 1.94 -6.26 2.01
C THR A 47 2.19 -7.52 1.20
N THR A 48 2.23 -7.43 -0.13
CA THR A 48 2.47 -8.59 -0.99
C THR A 48 3.89 -9.13 -0.85
N LEU A 49 4.89 -8.24 -0.71
CA LEU A 49 6.26 -8.62 -0.41
C LEU A 49 6.35 -9.36 0.94
N ALA A 50 5.78 -8.80 2.00
CA ALA A 50 5.80 -9.40 3.33
C ALA A 50 5.07 -10.76 3.36
N LEU A 51 3.94 -10.88 2.66
CA LEU A 51 3.20 -12.14 2.53
C LEU A 51 4.04 -13.21 1.81
N ALA A 52 4.70 -12.85 0.72
CA ALA A 52 5.56 -13.78 -0.02
C ALA A 52 6.74 -14.25 0.85
N LEU A 53 7.42 -13.32 1.52
CA LEU A 53 8.53 -13.63 2.44
C LEU A 53 8.08 -14.51 3.62
N HIS A 54 6.95 -14.17 4.24
CA HIS A 54 6.40 -14.94 5.37
C HIS A 54 6.02 -16.35 4.96
N GLY A 55 5.25 -16.51 3.87
CA GLY A 55 4.84 -17.82 3.38
C GLY A 55 6.05 -18.68 2.98
N ALA A 56 7.03 -18.09 2.31
CA ALA A 56 8.25 -18.80 1.93
C ALA A 56 9.08 -19.23 3.16
N LEU A 57 9.18 -18.41 4.20
CA LEU A 57 9.91 -18.73 5.42
C LEU A 57 9.30 -19.92 6.17
N VAL A 58 7.98 -19.92 6.33
CA VAL A 58 7.27 -21.01 7.01
C VAL A 58 7.40 -22.30 6.20
N LEU A 59 7.23 -22.23 4.88
CA LEU A 59 7.36 -23.39 4.01
C LEU A 59 8.79 -23.93 3.97
N SER A 60 9.82 -23.08 3.95
CA SER A 60 11.21 -23.52 3.97
C SER A 60 11.59 -24.20 5.28
N SER A 61 11.02 -23.74 6.40
CA SER A 61 11.24 -24.33 7.73
C SER A 61 10.52 -25.66 7.92
N THR A 62 9.30 -25.77 7.39
CA THR A 62 8.45 -26.98 7.51
C THR A 62 8.70 -28.03 6.42
N ASN A 63 9.31 -27.66 5.30
CA ASN A 63 9.60 -28.55 4.18
C ASN A 63 11.10 -28.50 3.77
N PRO A 64 12.03 -28.84 4.66
CA PRO A 64 13.45 -28.89 4.31
C PRO A 64 13.69 -30.02 3.29
N SER A 65 14.54 -29.75 2.29
CA SER A 65 14.90 -30.75 1.26
C SER A 65 15.58 -31.99 1.85
N ASN A 66 16.33 -31.80 2.94
CA ASN A 66 16.96 -32.86 3.72
C ASN A 66 17.01 -32.48 5.20
N GLY A 67 16.81 -33.47 6.08
CA GLY A 67 16.93 -33.32 7.53
C GLY A 67 15.63 -32.94 8.23
N ALA A 68 15.72 -32.66 9.53
CA ALA A 68 14.58 -32.38 10.38
C ALA A 68 13.95 -30.99 10.10
N ILE A 69 12.64 -30.89 10.37
CA ILE A 69 11.87 -29.64 10.40
C ILE A 69 12.60 -28.61 11.27
N LYS A 70 12.65 -27.36 10.80
CA LYS A 70 13.34 -26.27 11.48
C LYS A 70 12.47 -25.67 12.59
N THR A 71 13.15 -25.01 13.52
CA THR A 71 12.52 -24.35 14.67
C THR A 71 12.38 -22.85 14.43
N PRO A 72 11.57 -22.13 15.21
CA PRO A 72 11.48 -20.66 15.12
C PRO A 72 12.83 -19.94 15.25
N GLU A 73 13.81 -20.51 15.96
CA GLU A 73 15.16 -19.94 16.04
C GLU A 73 15.88 -19.93 14.68
N HIS A 74 15.60 -20.90 13.81
CA HIS A 74 16.14 -20.92 12.45
C HIS A 74 15.47 -19.86 11.57
N GLU A 75 14.16 -19.66 11.71
CA GLU A 75 13.42 -18.60 11.01
C GLU A 75 14.01 -17.22 11.33
N ASP A 76 14.26 -16.98 12.63
CA ASP A 76 14.90 -15.75 13.11
C ASP A 76 16.33 -15.60 12.59
N THR A 77 17.12 -16.68 12.63
CA THR A 77 18.51 -16.67 12.17
C THR A 77 18.59 -16.34 10.68
N PHE A 78 17.73 -16.93 9.86
CA PHE A 78 17.69 -16.66 8.42
C PHE A 78 17.54 -15.17 8.10
N PHE A 79 16.58 -14.47 8.73
CA PHE A 79 16.39 -13.05 8.49
C PHE A 79 17.49 -12.17 9.12
N ARG A 80 18.00 -12.57 10.30
CA ARG A 80 19.14 -11.88 10.91
C ARG A 80 20.40 -11.97 10.04
N ASP A 81 20.65 -13.11 9.39
CA ASP A 81 21.81 -13.29 8.52
C ASP A 81 21.68 -12.49 7.22
N ILE A 82 20.48 -12.36 6.65
CA ILE A 82 20.28 -11.70 5.35
C ILE A 82 20.17 -10.17 5.49
N ILE A 83 19.40 -9.68 6.46
CA ILE A 83 19.07 -8.25 6.59
C ILE A 83 19.40 -7.66 7.97
N GLY A 84 20.02 -8.42 8.87
CA GLY A 84 20.42 -7.94 10.19
C GLY A 84 19.27 -7.84 11.22
N TYR A 85 18.05 -8.24 10.87
CA TYR A 85 16.88 -8.10 11.74
C TYR A 85 15.84 -9.20 11.47
N SER A 86 15.24 -9.75 12.54
CA SER A 86 14.02 -10.56 12.46
C SER A 86 12.92 -9.94 13.31
N VAL A 87 11.73 -9.80 12.72
CA VAL A 87 10.53 -9.29 13.39
C VAL A 87 9.88 -10.33 14.31
N GLY A 88 10.30 -11.59 14.21
CA GLY A 88 9.78 -12.71 15.00
C GLY A 88 8.40 -13.20 14.56
N THR A 89 8.02 -14.38 15.06
CA THR A 89 6.83 -15.13 14.63
C THR A 89 5.52 -14.41 14.90
N LEU A 90 5.31 -13.83 16.09
CA LEU A 90 4.11 -13.02 16.36
C LEU A 90 4.17 -11.66 15.64
N GLY A 91 5.37 -11.10 15.51
CA GLY A 91 5.59 -9.78 14.93
C GLY A 91 5.18 -9.72 13.46
N ILE A 92 5.51 -10.74 12.67
CA ILE A 92 5.15 -10.76 11.23
C ILE A 92 3.64 -10.81 11.00
N HIS A 93 2.87 -11.48 11.86
CA HIS A 93 1.41 -11.52 11.75
C HIS A 93 0.77 -10.17 12.08
N ARG A 94 1.26 -9.49 13.14
CA ARG A 94 0.81 -8.13 13.50
C ARG A 94 1.19 -7.12 12.42
N LEU A 95 2.41 -7.21 11.91
CA LEU A 95 2.88 -6.36 10.81
C LEU A 95 2.04 -6.59 9.55
N GLY A 96 1.77 -7.84 9.17
CA GLY A 96 0.94 -8.16 8.02
C GLY A 96 -0.46 -7.58 8.11
N LEU A 97 -1.12 -7.70 9.27
CA LEU A 97 -2.43 -7.07 9.51
C LEU A 97 -2.35 -5.55 9.40
N PHE A 98 -1.33 -4.94 10.02
CA PHE A 98 -1.13 -3.49 9.97
C PHE A 98 -0.92 -3.00 8.53
N LEU A 99 -0.02 -3.63 7.77
CA LEU A 99 0.28 -3.25 6.39
C LEU A 99 -0.98 -3.32 5.50
N ALA A 100 -1.74 -4.42 5.61
CA ALA A 100 -2.95 -4.62 4.82
C ALA A 100 -4.05 -3.59 5.15
N LEU A 101 -4.32 -3.37 6.44
CA LEU A 101 -5.33 -2.39 6.86
C LEU A 101 -4.90 -0.95 6.56
N ALA A 102 -3.62 -0.63 6.74
CA ALA A 102 -3.09 0.68 6.42
C ALA A 102 -3.18 0.98 4.92
N ALA A 103 -2.93 0.01 4.04
CA ALA A 103 -3.08 0.17 2.58
C ALA A 103 -4.52 0.57 2.21
N VAL A 104 -5.52 -0.10 2.80
CA VAL A 104 -6.94 0.21 2.57
C VAL A 104 -7.33 1.55 3.18
N PHE A 105 -6.84 1.85 4.39
CA PHE A 105 -7.08 3.14 5.04
C PHE A 105 -6.58 4.30 4.17
N TRP A 106 -5.35 4.24 3.68
CA TRP A 106 -4.79 5.29 2.82
C TRP A 106 -5.45 5.36 1.44
N SER A 107 -6.01 4.24 0.94
CA SER A 107 -6.86 4.22 -0.26
C SER A 107 -8.17 4.98 -0.03
N ALA A 108 -8.80 4.84 1.13
CA ALA A 108 -9.98 5.63 1.48
C ALA A 108 -9.63 7.12 1.59
N VAL A 109 -8.52 7.45 2.25
CA VAL A 109 -8.04 8.83 2.38
C VAL A 109 -7.79 9.45 1.00
N CYS A 110 -7.10 8.75 0.08
CA CYS A 110 -6.75 9.32 -1.23
C CYS A 110 -7.98 9.65 -2.09
N ILE A 111 -9.06 8.87 -1.97
CA ILE A 111 -10.34 9.15 -2.63
C ILE A 111 -11.10 10.28 -1.93
N ILE A 112 -11.16 10.29 -0.60
CA ILE A 112 -11.91 11.31 0.17
C ILE A 112 -11.34 12.72 -0.07
N ILE A 113 -10.02 12.86 -0.18
CA ILE A 113 -9.39 14.17 -0.40
C ILE A 113 -9.48 14.66 -1.85
N SER A 114 -9.72 13.76 -2.81
CA SER A 114 -9.85 14.08 -4.23
C SER A 114 -11.25 14.61 -4.54
N GLY A 115 -11.37 15.93 -4.71
CA GLY A 115 -12.62 16.63 -4.98
C GLY A 115 -13.08 17.48 -3.81
N PRO A 116 -13.45 16.89 -2.66
CA PRO A 116 -13.89 17.66 -1.49
C PRO A 116 -12.83 18.59 -0.91
N PHE A 117 -11.55 18.21 -0.94
CA PHE A 117 -10.45 18.95 -0.29
C PHE A 117 -9.34 19.39 -1.24
N TRP A 118 -9.26 18.79 -2.44
CA TRP A 118 -8.33 19.19 -3.49
C TRP A 118 -9.00 19.06 -4.86
N THR A 119 -9.05 20.14 -5.62
CA THR A 119 -9.75 20.22 -6.92
C THR A 119 -8.84 20.40 -8.12
N ARG A 120 -7.53 20.63 -7.89
CA ARG A 120 -6.53 20.81 -8.96
C ARG A 120 -5.87 19.48 -9.33
N GLY A 121 -4.98 19.51 -10.32
CA GLY A 121 -4.15 18.35 -10.63
C GLY A 121 -3.28 17.95 -9.44
N TRP A 122 -3.13 16.65 -9.19
CA TRP A 122 -2.28 16.16 -8.10
C TRP A 122 -0.79 16.53 -8.20
N PRO A 123 -0.17 16.65 -9.41
CA PRO A 123 1.20 17.16 -9.50
C PRO A 123 1.37 18.56 -8.91
N GLU A 124 0.36 19.43 -9.07
CA GLU A 124 0.40 20.80 -8.57
C GLU A 124 0.41 20.87 -7.04
N TRP A 125 -0.11 19.85 -6.35
CA TRP A 125 -0.06 19.77 -4.90
C TRP A 125 1.37 19.91 -4.38
N TRP A 126 2.35 19.33 -5.07
CA TRP A 126 3.76 19.35 -4.66
C TRP A 126 4.46 20.71 -4.85
N THR A 127 3.79 21.70 -5.43
CA THR A 127 4.36 23.05 -5.58
C THR A 127 4.60 23.74 -4.24
N TRP A 128 3.91 23.35 -3.17
CA TRP A 128 4.21 23.86 -1.82
C TRP A 128 5.66 23.57 -1.41
N TRP A 129 6.18 22.40 -1.78
CA TRP A 129 7.56 22.01 -1.55
C TRP A 129 8.47 22.72 -2.55
N LEU A 130 8.16 22.67 -3.85
CA LEU A 130 8.99 23.30 -4.88
C LEU A 130 9.20 24.80 -4.62
N ASN A 131 8.18 25.49 -4.11
CA ASN A 131 8.17 26.93 -3.88
C ASN A 131 8.50 27.32 -2.44
N MET A 132 9.19 26.45 -1.67
CA MET A 132 9.62 26.85 -0.33
C MET A 132 10.65 28.00 -0.39
N PRO A 133 10.51 29.04 0.45
CA PRO A 133 11.36 30.23 0.41
C PRO A 133 12.86 29.99 0.66
N ILE A 134 13.24 28.81 1.16
CA ILE A 134 14.63 28.49 1.48
C ILE A 134 15.45 28.07 0.24
N TRP A 135 14.80 27.72 -0.87
CA TRP A 135 15.48 27.33 -2.12
C TRP A 135 14.87 27.90 -3.40
N HIS A 136 13.72 28.56 -3.32
CA HIS A 136 13.09 29.21 -4.46
C HIS A 136 13.62 30.64 -4.64
#